data_AF-A0A8T3PTB6-F1
#
_entry.id   AF-A0A8T3PTB6-F1
#
_cell.length_a   1.000
_cell.length_b   1.000
_cell.length_c   1.000
_cell.angle_alpha   90.00
_cell.angle_beta   90.00
_cell.angle_gamma   90.00
#
_symmetry.space_group_name_H-M   'P 1'
#
loop_
_entity.id
_entity.type
_entity.pdbx_description
1 polymer ?
#
loop_
_entity_poly.entity_id
_entity_poly.type
_entity_poly.pdbx_seq_one_letter_code
_entity_poly.pdbx_strand_id
1 'polypeptide(L)'
;MYWDVKSVKPLSDYRIYVEIEDGRKGMFDLKPYLDGGVFRELKDVHYFNRVGILFGAVTWPNEQDIAPETLLAEMMPLEPTNIPDGPVMGDARTKPA
;
A
#
# COMPACT_ATOMS: atom_id res chain seq x y z
N MET A 1 7.00 11.73 -9.68
CA MET A 1 7.16 12.71 -8.58
C MET A 1 7.31 11.96 -7.26
N TYR A 2 7.74 12.63 -6.18
CA TYR A 2 7.94 11.95 -4.87
C TYR A 2 6.64 11.38 -4.27
N TRP A 3 5.49 11.77 -4.82
CA TRP A 3 4.17 11.30 -4.40
C TRP A 3 3.58 10.25 -5.36
N ASP A 4 4.31 9.82 -6.40
CA ASP A 4 3.82 8.79 -7.31
C ASP A 4 3.68 7.45 -6.58
N VAL A 5 2.70 6.66 -7.02
CA VAL A 5 2.60 5.27 -6.62
C VAL A 5 3.71 4.46 -7.29
N LYS A 6 4.52 3.84 -6.46
CA LYS A 6 5.65 2.98 -6.85
C LYS A 6 5.25 1.52 -6.98
N SER A 7 4.38 1.04 -6.09
CA SER A 7 3.90 -0.34 -6.10
C SER A 7 2.46 -0.42 -5.63
N VAL A 8 1.68 -1.30 -6.27
CA VAL A 8 0.32 -1.64 -5.86
C VAL A 8 0.12 -3.15 -5.90
N LYS A 9 -0.60 -3.69 -4.93
CA LYS A 9 -1.00 -5.11 -4.91
C LYS A 9 -2.46 -5.24 -4.46
N PRO A 10 -3.29 -6.00 -5.18
CA PRO A 10 -4.63 -6.31 -4.68
C PRO A 10 -4.52 -7.24 -3.48
N LEU A 11 -5.40 -7.03 -2.50
CA LEU A 11 -5.57 -7.84 -1.31
C LEU A 11 -7.01 -8.36 -1.27
N SER A 12 -7.29 -9.24 -0.31
CA SER A 12 -8.67 -9.67 -0.03
C SER A 12 -9.55 -8.50 0.43
N ASP A 13 -10.86 -8.69 0.36
CA ASP A 13 -11.86 -7.73 0.89
C ASP A 13 -11.80 -6.35 0.21
N TYR A 14 -11.50 -6.34 -1.10
CA TYR A 14 -11.40 -5.13 -1.95
C TYR A 14 -10.43 -4.07 -1.42
N ARG A 15 -9.32 -4.52 -0.83
CA ARG A 15 -8.24 -3.64 -0.38
C ARG A 15 -7.07 -3.70 -1.33
N ILE A 16 -6.30 -2.63 -1.37
CA ILE A 16 -5.01 -2.61 -2.07
C ILE A 16 -3.90 -2.23 -1.08
N TYR A 17 -2.76 -2.88 -1.20
CA TYR A 17 -1.51 -2.37 -0.66
C TYR A 17 -0.94 -1.34 -1.63
N VAL A 18 -0.45 -0.22 -1.10
CA VAL A 18 0.15 0.88 -1.86
C VAL A 18 1.51 1.23 -1.25
N GLU A 19 2.49 1.46 -2.12
CA GLU A 19 3.78 2.06 -1.78
C GLU A 19 4.00 3.30 -2.63
N ILE A 20 4.37 4.39 -1.98
CA ILE A 20 4.65 5.69 -2.58
C ILE A 20 6.16 5.86 -2.76
N GLU A 21 6.58 6.65 -3.73
CA GLU A 21 7.99 6.87 -4.06
C GLU A 21 8.81 7.42 -2.87
N ASP A 22 8.18 8.19 -1.97
CA ASP A 22 8.78 8.69 -0.71
C ASP A 22 8.97 7.62 0.38
N GLY A 23 8.58 6.37 0.12
CA GLY A 23 8.71 5.24 1.03
C GLY A 23 7.50 5.01 1.94
N ARG A 24 6.49 5.89 1.93
CA ARG A 24 5.23 5.65 2.65
C ARG A 24 4.53 4.43 2.08
N LYS A 25 3.99 3.60 2.97
CA LYS A 25 3.28 2.37 2.64
C LYS A 25 1.97 2.32 3.39
N GLY A 26 0.94 1.74 2.79
CA GLY A 26 -0.38 1.70 3.41
C GLY A 26 -1.33 0.72 2.75
N MET A 27 -2.48 0.56 3.39
CA MET A 27 -3.62 -0.17 2.88
C MET A 27 -4.74 0.81 2.55
N PHE A 28 -5.36 0.68 1.38
CA PHE A 28 -6.52 1.47 0.98
C PHE A 28 -7.74 0.55 0.80
N ASP A 29 -8.86 0.89 1.42
CA ASP A 29 -10.11 0.12 1.37
C ASP A 29 -11.05 0.70 0.32
N LEU A 30 -11.35 -0.07 -0.73
CA LEU A 30 -12.23 0.39 -1.81
C LEU A 30 -13.71 0.11 -1.54
N LYS A 31 -14.09 -0.62 -0.48
CA LYS A 31 -15.50 -0.96 -0.22
C LYS A 31 -16.45 0.25 -0.20
N PRO A 32 -16.11 1.40 0.43
CA PRO A 32 -16.99 2.57 0.41
C PRO A 32 -17.27 3.11 -1.00
N TYR A 33 -16.42 2.79 -1.97
CA TYR A 33 -16.49 3.29 -3.34
C TYR A 33 -17.24 2.35 -4.29
N LEU A 34 -17.38 1.07 -3.95
CA LEU A 34 -17.90 0.04 -4.85
C LEU A 34 -19.35 0.29 -5.31
N ASP A 35 -20.16 1.03 -4.55
CA ASP A 35 -21.54 1.34 -4.93
C ASP A 35 -21.67 2.62 -5.77
N GLY A 36 -20.60 3.38 -5.91
CA GLY A 36 -20.56 4.69 -6.54
C GLY A 36 -19.99 4.69 -7.96
N GLY A 37 -20.72 5.31 -8.89
CA GLY A 37 -20.19 5.73 -10.19
C GLY A 37 -19.44 4.64 -10.96
N VAL A 38 -18.25 5.00 -11.45
CA VAL A 38 -17.37 4.17 -12.28
C VAL A 38 -16.72 3.00 -11.52
N PHE A 39 -16.68 3.05 -10.18
CA PHE A 39 -16.05 2.02 -9.36
C PHE A 39 -16.92 0.77 -9.13
N ARG A 40 -18.16 0.77 -9.61
CA ARG A 40 -19.05 -0.40 -9.55
C ARG A 40 -18.48 -1.64 -10.23
N GLU A 41 -17.69 -1.46 -11.27
CA GLU A 41 -17.02 -2.55 -11.98
C GLU A 41 -16.01 -3.28 -11.09
N LEU A 42 -15.46 -2.60 -10.08
CA LEU A 42 -14.52 -3.19 -9.12
C LEU A 42 -15.17 -4.22 -8.19
N LYS A 43 -16.51 -4.36 -8.19
CA LYS A 43 -17.19 -5.45 -7.48
C LYS A 43 -16.85 -6.82 -8.05
N ASP A 44 -16.52 -6.92 -9.33
CA ASP A 44 -15.97 -8.15 -9.90
C ASP A 44 -14.53 -8.31 -9.40
N VAL A 45 -14.30 -9.32 -8.56
CA VAL A 45 -12.98 -9.60 -7.97
C VAL A 45 -11.93 -9.90 -9.03
N HIS A 46 -12.30 -10.56 -10.14
CA HIS A 46 -11.36 -10.82 -11.23
C HIS A 46 -10.94 -9.53 -11.92
N TYR A 47 -11.88 -8.60 -12.09
CA TYR A 47 -11.60 -7.27 -12.63
C TYR A 47 -10.77 -6.43 -11.65
N PHE A 48 -11.15 -6.40 -10.37
CA PHE A 48 -10.43 -5.72 -9.29
C PHE A 48 -8.94 -6.12 -9.24
N ASN A 49 -8.66 -7.41 -9.38
CA ASN A 49 -7.29 -7.95 -9.36
C ASN A 49 -6.43 -7.51 -10.55
N ARG A 50 -7.00 -6.81 -11.55
CA ARG A 50 -6.26 -6.21 -12.67
C ARG A 50 -5.70 -4.82 -12.35
N VAL A 51 -5.74 -4.41 -11.07
CA VAL A 51 -5.15 -3.16 -10.59
C VAL A 51 -3.70 -3.02 -11.06
N GLY A 52 -3.34 -1.82 -11.50
CA GLY A 52 -2.03 -1.47 -12.00
C GLY A 52 -1.64 -0.04 -11.69
N ILE A 53 -0.54 0.41 -12.28
CA ILE A 53 -0.04 1.78 -12.15
C ILE A 53 0.09 2.37 -13.55
N LEU A 54 -0.45 3.57 -13.75
CA LEU A 54 -0.29 4.34 -14.97
C LEU A 54 -0.10 5.81 -14.60
N PHE A 55 0.97 6.44 -15.13
CA PHE A 55 1.33 7.83 -14.84
C PHE A 55 1.39 8.18 -13.34
N GLY A 56 1.82 7.23 -12.50
CA GLY A 56 1.97 7.42 -11.06
C GLY A 56 0.67 7.25 -10.26
N ALA A 57 -0.48 6.99 -10.89
CA ALA A 57 -1.75 6.71 -10.22
C ALA A 57 -2.07 5.20 -10.21
N VAL A 58 -2.89 4.76 -9.26
CA VAL A 58 -3.47 3.40 -9.28
C VAL A 58 -4.58 3.36 -10.32
N THR A 59 -4.59 2.37 -11.22
CA THR A 59 -5.57 2.31 -12.31
C THR A 59 -6.13 0.91 -12.56
N TRP A 60 -7.26 0.87 -13.26
CA TRP A 60 -7.89 -0.33 -13.81
C TRP A 60 -8.05 -0.22 -15.34
N PRO A 61 -8.29 -1.35 -16.04
CA PRO A 61 -8.33 -1.39 -17.50
C PRO A 61 -9.36 -0.47 -18.19
N ASN A 62 -10.44 -0.10 -17.50
CA ASN A 62 -11.50 0.76 -18.04
C ASN A 62 -11.38 2.19 -17.47
N GLU A 63 -10.14 2.64 -17.30
CA GLU A 63 -9.78 4.03 -16.98
C GLU A 63 -10.24 4.52 -15.60
N GLN A 64 -10.74 3.64 -14.71
CA GLN A 64 -10.88 4.01 -13.31
C GLN A 64 -9.50 4.21 -12.70
N ASP A 65 -9.33 5.30 -11.96
CA ASP A 65 -8.10 5.62 -11.29
C ASP A 65 -8.33 6.12 -9.85
N ILE A 66 -7.29 5.97 -9.03
CA ILE A 66 -7.19 6.62 -7.73
C ILE A 66 -5.90 7.43 -7.75
N ALA A 67 -6.07 8.75 -7.70
CA ALA A 67 -4.97 9.69 -7.63
C ALA A 67 -4.15 9.47 -6.35
N PRO A 68 -2.82 9.65 -6.39
CA PRO A 68 -1.99 9.46 -5.21
C PRO A 68 -2.34 10.37 -4.04
N GLU A 69 -2.86 11.58 -4.28
CA GLU A 69 -3.32 12.49 -3.23
C GLU A 69 -4.44 11.86 -2.40
N THR A 70 -5.38 11.17 -3.04
CA THR A 70 -6.46 10.42 -2.37
C THR A 70 -5.87 9.26 -1.56
N LEU A 71 -4.91 8.52 -2.11
CA LEU A 71 -4.23 7.45 -1.39
C LEU A 71 -3.50 7.99 -0.16
N LEU A 72 -2.74 9.07 -0.29
CA LEU A 72 -1.98 9.68 0.81
C LEU A 72 -2.88 10.22 1.93
N ALA A 73 -4.10 10.64 1.61
CA ALA A 73 -5.08 11.18 2.54
C ALA A 73 -5.85 10.10 3.31
N GLU A 74 -6.16 8.97 2.68
CA GLU A 74 -7.10 7.99 3.23
C GLU A 74 -6.52 6.59 3.48
N MET A 75 -5.34 6.26 2.92
CA MET A 75 -4.72 4.97 3.20
C MET A 75 -4.37 4.87 4.68
N MET A 76 -4.63 3.71 5.25
CA MET A 76 -4.16 3.37 6.59
C MET A 76 -2.66 3.10 6.50
N PRO A 77 -1.80 3.90 7.17
CA PRO A 77 -0.36 3.69 7.12
C PRO A 77 0.00 2.33 7.69
N LEU A 78 0.89 1.63 7.01
CA LEU A 78 1.58 0.51 7.60
C LEU A 78 2.74 1.09 8.39
N GLU A 79 2.61 1.11 9.72
CA GLU A 79 3.70 1.47 10.61
C GLU A 79 4.94 0.66 10.21
N PRO A 80 6.10 1.30 10.00
CA PRO A 80 7.34 0.54 9.92
C PRO A 80 7.46 -0.15 11.26
N THR A 81 7.21 -1.47 11.28
CA THR A 81 7.38 -2.30 12.48
C THR A 81 8.67 -1.86 13.14
N ASN A 82 8.56 -1.42 14.40
CA ASN A 82 9.66 -0.94 15.21
C ASN A 82 10.70 -2.06 15.31
N ILE A 83 11.61 -2.16 14.33
CA ILE A 83 12.78 -3.02 14.40
C ILE A 83 13.62 -2.36 15.50
N PRO A 84 13.84 -3.01 16.65
CA PRO A 84 14.83 -2.51 17.58
C PRO A 84 16.17 -2.51 16.84
N ASP A 85 16.62 -1.33 16.44
CA ASP A 85 17.97 -1.11 15.93
C ASP A 85 18.98 -1.56 16.99
N GLY A 86 19.83 -2.53 16.65
CA GLY A 86 21.13 -2.66 17.29
C GLY A 86 21.50 -4.06 17.81
N PRO A 87 22.82 -4.36 17.83
CA PRO A 87 23.31 -5.70 18.04
C PRO A 87 23.15 -6.08 19.51
N VAL A 88 22.66 -7.29 19.78
CA VAL A 88 22.92 -7.94 21.07
C VAL A 88 24.41 -8.29 21.09
N MET A 89 25.25 -7.31 21.44
CA MET A 89 26.57 -7.58 21.96
C MET A 89 26.36 -8.24 23.33
N GLY A 90 26.33 -9.57 23.33
CA GLY A 90 26.49 -10.35 24.54
C GLY A 90 27.89 -10.09 25.08
N ASP A 91 27.96 -9.41 26.23
CA ASP A 91 29.17 -9.26 27.02
C ASP A 91 29.79 -10.63 27.32
N ALA A 92 30.78 -11.04 26.52
CA ALA A 92 31.71 -12.09 26.90
C ALA A 92 32.68 -11.51 27.95
N ARG A 93 32.20 -11.39 29.19
CA ARG A 93 33.11 -11.31 30.35
C ARG A 93 33.75 -12.68 30.53
N THR A 94 34.91 -12.87 29.94
CA THR A 94 35.91 -13.82 30.45
C THR A 94 36.27 -13.39 31.87
N LYS A 95 35.83 -14.17 32.86
CA LYS A 95 36.33 -14.09 34.24
C LYS A 95 37.49 -15.09 34.36
N PRO A 96 38.69 -14.69 34.81
CA PRO A 96 39.77 -15.63 35.07
C PRO A 96 39.60 -16.21 36.48
N ALA A 97 39.77 -17.52 36.62
CA ALA A 97 40.28 -18.23 37.79
C ALA A 97 40.49 -19.70 37.43
#